data_AF-S7W8Y6-F1
#
_entry.id   AF-S7W8Y6-F1
#
_cell.length_a   1.000
_cell.length_b   1.000
_cell.length_c   1.000
_cell.angle_alpha   90.00
_cell.angle_beta   90.00
_cell.angle_gamma   90.00
#
_symmetry.space_group_name_H-M   'P 1'
#
loop_
_entity.id
_entity.type
_entity.pdbx_description
1 polymer ?
#
loop_
_entity_poly.entity_id
_entity_poly.type
_entity_poly.pdbx_seq_one_letter_code
_entity_poly.pdbx_strand_id
1 'polypeptide(L)'
;MKRYQVFTKPYLLVEDINNRFQPFYKEYEESKLIKINFQSLPLCCPFTNNKKVRSSKKRKGPKQGFCEVCYIKFTDYDEHIQENEHREYARDNSNYRDVDAIIHKYGNNNILENLYQPTSPLLKHSPSINSKEDSKESADTILLEEIKNDENIYCRNIDDFIDKEIK
;
A
#
# COMPACT_ATOMS: atom_id res chain seq x y z
N MET A 1 36.41 24.34 -5.53
CA MET A 1 35.50 25.39 -5.01
C MET A 1 34.28 24.71 -4.42
N LYS A 2 33.94 24.94 -3.14
CA LYS A 2 32.71 24.40 -2.56
C LYS A 2 31.51 25.10 -3.23
N ARG A 3 30.57 24.32 -3.75
CA ARG A 3 29.31 24.84 -4.30
C ARG A 3 28.36 25.10 -3.13
N TYR A 4 28.06 26.36 -2.85
CA TYR A 4 27.07 26.72 -1.84
C TYR A 4 25.71 26.87 -2.52
N GLN A 5 24.68 26.27 -1.93
CA GLN A 5 23.29 26.45 -2.34
C GLN A 5 22.65 27.43 -1.33
N VAL A 6 22.00 28.47 -1.84
CA VAL A 6 21.25 29.43 -1.03
C VAL A 6 19.77 29.22 -1.31
N PHE A 7 19.01 28.88 -0.26
CA PHE A 7 17.57 28.69 -0.35
C PHE A 7 16.86 30.03 -0.13
N THR A 8 15.94 30.40 -1.03
CA THR A 8 15.20 31.67 -0.94
C THR A 8 13.76 31.48 -0.46
N LYS A 9 13.27 30.25 -0.48
CA LYS A 9 11.91 29.86 -0.14
C LYS A 9 11.91 28.90 1.05
N PRO A 10 10.77 28.65 1.71
CA PRO A 10 10.65 27.58 2.68
C PRO A 10 11.14 26.25 2.08
N TYR A 11 12.05 25.58 2.78
CA TYR A 11 12.72 24.39 2.28
C TYR A 11 12.78 23.30 3.34
N LEU A 12 12.90 22.06 2.88
CA LEU A 12 13.27 20.91 3.68
C LEU A 12 14.58 20.37 3.12
N LEU A 13 15.61 20.34 3.95
CA LEU A 13 16.93 19.80 3.65
C LEU A 13 17.13 18.55 4.50
N VAL A 14 17.54 17.44 3.88
CA VAL A 14 17.92 16.22 4.56
C VAL A 14 19.36 15.90 4.20
N GLU A 15 20.17 15.73 5.23
CA GLU A 15 21.57 15.35 5.12
C GLU A 15 21.88 14.20 6.08
N ASP A 16 22.83 13.35 5.67
CA ASP A 16 23.38 12.33 6.54
C ASP A 16 24.27 13.00 7.59
N ILE A 17 24.11 12.65 8.87
CA ILE A 17 24.91 13.21 9.98
C ILE A 17 26.41 12.97 9.75
N ASN A 18 26.75 11.85 9.12
CA ASN A 18 28.12 11.47 8.81
C ASN A 18 28.62 12.03 7.45
N ASN A 19 27.80 12.81 6.75
CA ASN A 19 28.08 13.39 5.43
C ASN A 19 28.56 12.37 4.39
N ARG A 20 28.09 11.12 4.44
CA ARG A 20 28.51 10.08 3.47
C ARG A 20 27.72 10.14 2.18
N PHE A 21 26.47 10.61 2.26
CA PHE A 21 25.56 10.68 1.13
C PHE A 21 25.32 12.12 0.70
N GLN A 22 25.01 12.29 -0.58
CA GLN A 22 24.67 13.59 -1.13
C GLN A 22 23.39 14.11 -0.45
N PRO A 23 23.40 15.31 0.15
CA PRO A 23 22.19 15.92 0.69
C PRO A 23 21.16 16.16 -0.41
N PHE A 24 19.88 16.00 -0.06
CA PHE A 24 18.78 16.34 -0.95
C PHE A 24 17.83 17.32 -0.27
N TYR A 25 17.19 18.17 -1.07
CA TYR A 25 16.32 19.22 -0.56
C TYR A 25 15.10 19.41 -1.45
N LYS A 26 14.06 20.00 -0.85
CA LYS A 26 12.86 20.43 -1.56
C LYS A 26 12.47 21.84 -1.13
N GLU A 27 12.44 22.76 -2.09
CA GLU A 27 11.87 24.10 -1.91
C GLU A 27 10.37 24.09 -2.24
N TYR A 28 9.58 24.84 -1.44
CA TYR A 28 8.14 24.97 -1.58
C TYR A 28 7.76 26.43 -1.83
N GLU A 29 6.82 26.66 -2.76
CA GLU A 29 6.12 27.94 -2.82
C GLU A 29 5.21 28.06 -1.60
N GLU A 30 5.07 29.26 -1.03
CA GLU A 30 4.17 29.51 0.11
C GLU A 30 2.72 29.06 -0.16
N SER A 31 2.26 29.25 -1.40
CA SER A 31 0.94 28.83 -1.86
C SER A 31 0.73 27.31 -1.90
N LYS A 32 1.83 26.53 -1.87
CA LYS A 32 1.86 25.06 -1.94
C LYS A 32 2.32 24.42 -0.64
N LEU A 33 2.47 25.20 0.43
CA LEU A 33 2.75 24.65 1.75
C LEU A 33 1.62 23.71 2.18
N ILE A 34 2.01 22.59 2.75
CA ILE A 34 1.09 21.57 3.24
C ILE A 34 0.29 22.19 4.40
N LYS A 35 -1.02 22.39 4.19
CA LYS A 35 -1.95 22.86 5.22
C LYS A 35 -2.94 21.75 5.51
N ILE A 36 -3.12 21.45 6.79
CA ILE A 36 -4.13 20.49 7.23
C ILE A 36 -5.50 21.13 7.00
N ASN A 37 -6.32 20.49 6.17
CA ASN A 37 -7.70 20.89 5.90
C ASN A 37 -8.63 20.19 6.90
N PHE A 38 -9.00 20.88 7.96
CA PHE A 38 -9.95 20.37 8.95
C PHE A 38 -11.39 20.27 8.42
N GLN A 39 -11.67 20.86 7.25
CA GLN A 39 -12.96 20.74 6.56
C GLN A 39 -12.96 19.63 5.49
N SER A 40 -11.95 18.75 5.45
CA SER A 40 -11.99 17.59 4.56
C SER A 40 -13.10 16.64 4.98
N LEU A 41 -13.83 16.07 4.00
CA LEU A 41 -14.81 15.03 4.30
C LEU A 41 -14.11 13.81 4.92
N PRO A 42 -14.80 13.03 5.79
CA PRO A 42 -14.28 11.77 6.29
C PRO A 42 -13.77 10.88 5.14
N LEU A 43 -12.69 10.14 5.38
CA LEU A 43 -12.01 9.27 4.41
C LEU A 43 -11.33 9.99 3.23
N CYS A 44 -11.23 11.33 3.24
CA CYS A 44 -10.41 12.09 2.29
C CYS A 44 -9.02 12.40 2.88
N CYS A 45 -8.01 12.61 2.01
CA CYS A 45 -6.69 13.06 2.47
C CYS A 45 -6.78 14.51 2.98
N PRO A 46 -6.43 14.79 4.25
CA PRO A 46 -6.55 16.13 4.87
C PRO A 46 -5.56 17.14 4.27
N PHE A 47 -4.58 16.70 3.48
CA PHE A 47 -3.62 17.56 2.79
C PHE A 47 -4.04 17.89 1.35
N THR A 48 -5.20 17.39 0.91
CA THR A 48 -5.74 17.69 -0.41
C THR A 48 -6.92 18.65 -0.29
N ASN A 49 -6.93 19.67 -1.14
CA ASN A 49 -8.08 20.56 -1.25
C ASN A 49 -9.21 19.81 -1.96
N ASN A 50 -10.07 19.09 -1.19
CA ASN A 50 -11.33 18.41 -1.58
C ASN A 50 -11.62 18.40 -3.09
N LYS A 51 -10.73 17.79 -3.89
CA LYS A 51 -10.98 17.59 -5.31
C LYS A 51 -12.00 16.49 -5.31
N LYS A 52 -13.25 16.81 -5.69
CA LYS A 52 -14.31 15.82 -5.97
C LYS A 52 -13.62 14.64 -6.64
N VAL A 53 -13.76 13.44 -6.06
CA VAL A 53 -13.17 12.21 -6.59
C VAL A 53 -13.71 12.03 -8.00
N ARG A 54 -13.04 12.63 -8.97
CA ARG A 54 -13.33 12.41 -10.38
C ARG A 54 -12.87 10.99 -10.59
N SER A 55 -13.82 10.08 -10.87
CA SER A 55 -13.50 8.75 -11.38
C SER A 55 -12.56 8.95 -12.55
N SER A 56 -11.26 8.83 -12.32
CA SER A 56 -10.27 9.09 -13.34
C SER A 56 -10.52 8.04 -14.40
N LYS A 57 -11.00 8.44 -15.60
CA LYS A 57 -10.94 7.60 -16.79
C LYS A 57 -9.54 7.00 -16.78
N LYS A 58 -9.41 5.69 -16.60
CA LYS A 58 -8.12 5.00 -16.49
C LYS A 58 -7.25 5.53 -17.62
N ARG A 59 -6.22 6.32 -17.28
CA ARG A 59 -5.24 6.76 -18.27
C ARG A 59 -4.52 5.48 -18.69
N LYS A 60 -4.91 4.93 -19.84
CA LYS A 60 -4.25 3.82 -20.53
C LYS A 60 -2.91 4.29 -21.11
N GLY A 61 -2.13 5.02 -20.32
CA GLY A 61 -0.79 5.42 -20.72
C GLY A 61 0.16 4.23 -20.55
N PRO A 62 1.25 4.20 -21.32
CA PRO A 62 2.31 3.22 -21.12
C PRO A 62 2.81 3.33 -19.67
N LYS A 63 2.90 2.19 -19.00
CA LYS A 63 3.38 2.13 -17.61
C LYS A 63 4.90 1.98 -17.65
N GLN A 64 5.62 3.07 -17.48
CA GLN A 64 7.07 3.02 -17.33
C GLN A 64 7.47 2.51 -15.94
N GLY A 65 8.64 1.88 -15.84
CA GLY A 65 9.15 1.32 -14.60
C GLY A 65 10.58 0.81 -14.70
N PHE A 66 10.99 0.07 -13.69
CA PHE A 66 12.27 -0.64 -13.64
C PHE A 66 11.97 -2.11 -13.37
N CYS A 67 12.57 -3.00 -14.15
CA CYS A 67 12.43 -4.43 -13.96
C CYS A 67 13.58 -4.94 -13.11
N GLU A 68 13.26 -5.55 -11.97
CA GLU A 68 14.26 -6.11 -11.04
C GLU A 68 14.87 -7.43 -11.55
N VAL A 69 14.17 -8.13 -12.45
CA VAL A 69 14.67 -9.34 -13.10
C VAL A 69 15.71 -9.00 -14.16
N CYS A 70 15.37 -8.06 -15.04
CA CYS A 70 16.22 -7.70 -16.18
C CYS A 70 17.21 -6.57 -15.85
N TYR A 71 17.06 -5.90 -14.70
CA TYR A 71 17.85 -4.74 -14.27
C TYR A 71 17.84 -3.56 -15.26
N ILE A 72 16.74 -3.38 -15.99
CA ILE A 72 16.56 -2.30 -16.97
C ILE A 72 15.36 -1.41 -16.66
N LYS A 73 15.44 -0.15 -17.11
CA LYS A 73 14.27 0.75 -17.15
C LYS A 73 13.50 0.48 -18.43
N PHE A 74 12.19 0.28 -18.31
CA PHE A 74 11.29 0.11 -19.44
C PHE A 74 10.31 1.28 -19.54
N THR A 75 9.88 1.59 -20.76
CA THR A 75 8.91 2.65 -21.04
C THR A 75 7.47 2.14 -21.03
N ASP A 76 7.27 0.90 -21.47
CA ASP A 76 5.98 0.22 -21.46
C ASP A 76 6.11 -1.18 -20.85
N TYR A 77 5.31 -1.42 -19.80
CA TYR A 77 5.25 -2.70 -19.12
C TYR A 77 4.79 -3.84 -20.03
N ASP A 78 3.76 -3.61 -20.86
CA ASP A 78 3.12 -4.67 -21.65
C ASP A 78 4.06 -5.14 -22.77
N GLU A 79 4.88 -4.24 -23.31
CA GLU A 79 5.94 -4.59 -24.27
C GLU A 79 7.10 -5.32 -23.59
N HIS A 80 7.58 -4.81 -22.45
CA HIS A 80 8.73 -5.37 -21.73
C HIS A 80 8.53 -6.83 -21.31
N ILE A 81 7.35 -7.19 -20.79
CA ILE A 81 7.09 -8.59 -20.39
C ILE A 81 7.07 -9.57 -21.58
N GLN A 82 6.95 -9.05 -22.80
CA GLN A 82 7.01 -9.82 -24.05
C GLN A 82 8.42 -9.82 -24.65
N GLU A 83 9.41 -9.18 -24.04
CA GLU A 83 10.79 -9.27 -24.49
C GLU A 83 11.38 -10.65 -24.18
N ASN A 84 12.35 -11.08 -24.99
CA ASN A 84 12.86 -12.45 -24.89
C ASN A 84 13.53 -12.72 -23.54
N GLU A 85 14.36 -11.79 -23.06
CA GLU A 85 15.09 -11.91 -21.80
C GLU A 85 14.14 -12.13 -20.61
N HIS A 86 13.09 -11.32 -20.52
CA HIS A 86 12.11 -11.43 -19.44
C HIS A 86 11.34 -12.77 -19.52
N ARG A 87 10.96 -13.20 -20.73
CA ARG A 87 10.24 -14.47 -20.93
C ARG A 87 11.11 -15.69 -20.63
N GLU A 88 12.38 -15.67 -21.00
CA GLU A 88 13.30 -16.76 -20.70
C GLU A 88 13.46 -16.92 -19.19
N TYR A 89 13.65 -15.82 -18.46
CA TYR A 89 13.68 -15.84 -17.00
C TYR A 89 12.36 -16.35 -16.41
N ALA A 90 11.22 -15.85 -16.91
CA ALA A 90 9.90 -16.21 -16.41
C ALA A 90 9.52 -17.68 -16.65
N ARG A 91 10.10 -18.33 -17.67
CA ARG A 91 9.85 -19.74 -18.01
C ARG A 91 10.73 -20.71 -17.26
N ASP A 92 11.83 -20.25 -16.70
CA ASP A 92 12.73 -21.11 -15.93
C ASP A 92 12.25 -21.20 -14.48
N ASN A 93 11.63 -22.35 -14.15
CA ASN A 93 11.14 -22.64 -12.81
C ASN A 93 12.24 -22.58 -11.74
N SER A 94 13.52 -22.74 -12.13
CA SER A 94 14.62 -22.64 -11.17
C SER A 94 14.72 -21.25 -10.53
N ASN A 95 14.28 -20.19 -11.24
CA ASN A 95 14.26 -18.81 -10.76
C ASN A 95 13.20 -18.56 -9.67
N TYR A 96 12.19 -19.43 -9.56
CA TYR A 96 11.06 -19.26 -8.64
C TYR A 96 11.08 -20.25 -7.48
N ARG A 97 12.13 -21.06 -7.32
CA ARG A 97 12.21 -22.14 -6.33
C ARG A 97 11.97 -21.69 -4.89
N ASP A 98 12.50 -20.54 -4.50
CA ASP A 98 12.33 -20.01 -3.14
C ASP A 98 10.89 -19.57 -2.90
N VAL A 99 10.25 -18.99 -3.93
CA VAL A 99 8.82 -18.64 -3.91
C VAL A 99 7.98 -19.90 -3.77
N ASP A 100 8.28 -20.93 -4.56
CA ASP A 100 7.59 -22.23 -4.51
C ASP A 100 7.75 -22.92 -3.16
N ALA A 101 8.93 -22.84 -2.54
CA ALA A 101 9.18 -23.37 -1.20
C ALA A 101 8.32 -22.68 -0.13
N ILE A 102 8.16 -21.35 -0.22
CA ILE A 102 7.28 -20.57 0.66
C ILE A 102 5.81 -20.97 0.44
N ILE A 103 5.37 -21.06 -0.82
CA ILE A 103 4.01 -21.48 -1.16
C ILE A 103 3.75 -22.89 -0.63
N HIS A 104 4.68 -23.84 -0.79
CA HIS A 104 4.53 -25.18 -0.27
C HIS A 104 4.44 -25.20 1.27
N LYS A 105 5.21 -24.36 1.95
CA LYS A 105 5.21 -24.28 3.42
C LYS A 105 3.91 -23.74 4.00
N TYR A 106 3.22 -22.82 3.32
CA TYR A 106 2.07 -22.10 3.87
C TYR A 106 0.76 -22.23 3.07
N GLY A 107 0.80 -22.71 1.83
CA GLY A 107 -0.31 -22.74 0.88
C GLY A 107 -1.35 -23.84 1.14
N ASN A 108 -1.03 -24.80 2.02
CA ASN A 108 -1.93 -25.90 2.38
C ASN A 108 -2.75 -25.64 3.64
N ASN A 109 -2.71 -24.42 4.20
CA ASN A 109 -3.63 -24.02 5.26
C ASN A 109 -5.00 -23.75 4.64
N ASN A 110 -5.73 -24.83 4.30
CA ASN A 110 -7.13 -24.87 3.86
C ASN A 110 -7.73 -23.48 3.60
N ILE A 111 -7.33 -22.84 2.50
CA ILE A 111 -8.08 -21.72 1.97
C ILE A 111 -9.37 -22.38 1.50
N LEU A 112 -10.39 -22.35 2.36
CA LEU A 112 -11.76 -22.65 1.97
C LEU A 112 -11.99 -21.80 0.73
N GLU A 113 -12.10 -22.48 -0.41
CA GLU A 113 -12.19 -21.94 -1.77
C GLU A 113 -13.37 -20.96 -1.95
N ASN A 114 -14.16 -20.74 -0.89
CA ASN A 114 -15.34 -19.90 -0.80
C ASN A 114 -15.26 -18.72 0.20
N LEU A 115 -14.14 -18.44 0.86
CA LEU A 115 -14.05 -17.31 1.84
C LEU A 115 -13.37 -16.05 1.31
N TYR A 116 -12.70 -16.07 0.16
CA TYR A 116 -12.17 -14.85 -0.43
C TYR A 116 -13.29 -14.07 -1.15
N GLN A 117 -14.11 -13.41 -0.36
CA GLN A 117 -14.89 -12.28 -0.85
C GLN A 117 -14.02 -11.03 -0.67
N PRO A 118 -13.50 -10.40 -1.75
CA PRO A 118 -12.83 -9.13 -1.63
C PRO A 118 -13.87 -8.08 -1.21
N THR A 119 -14.12 -7.96 0.09
CA THR A 119 -14.94 -6.88 0.63
C THR A 119 -14.09 -5.62 0.55
N SER A 120 -14.44 -4.74 -0.38
CA SER A 120 -13.92 -3.38 -0.35
C SER A 120 -14.22 -2.79 1.03
N PRO A 121 -13.22 -2.26 1.76
CA PRO A 121 -13.44 -1.56 3.04
C PRO A 121 -14.45 -0.41 2.93
N LEU A 122 -14.73 0.05 1.71
CA LEU A 122 -15.65 1.15 1.41
C LEU A 122 -17.14 0.76 1.40
N LEU A 123 -17.49 -0.54 1.46
CA LEU A 123 -18.89 -0.98 1.36
C LEU A 123 -19.75 -0.66 2.60
N LYS A 124 -19.14 -0.46 3.78
CA LYS A 124 -19.90 -0.32 5.03
C LYS A 124 -20.36 1.11 5.36
N HIS A 125 -19.92 2.12 4.62
CA HIS A 125 -20.14 3.53 5.01
C HIS A 125 -20.57 4.49 3.91
N SER A 126 -21.00 4.02 2.73
CA SER A 126 -21.71 4.91 1.82
C SER A 126 -23.10 5.19 2.40
N PRO A 127 -23.46 6.45 2.74
CA PRO A 127 -24.84 6.80 3.03
C PRO A 127 -25.60 6.64 1.72
N SER A 128 -26.35 5.56 1.59
CA SER A 128 -27.25 5.34 0.47
C SER A 128 -28.20 6.52 0.39
N ILE A 129 -28.15 7.24 -0.73
CA ILE A 129 -29.11 8.28 -1.06
C ILE A 129 -30.48 7.62 -1.16
N ASN A 130 -31.38 8.03 -0.26
CA ASN A 130 -32.76 7.60 -0.19
C ASN A 130 -33.50 7.72 -1.54
N SER A 131 -34.06 6.61 -2.00
CA SER A 131 -35.35 6.59 -2.68
C SER A 131 -36.29 5.68 -1.87
N LYS A 132 -37.19 6.31 -1.13
CA LYS A 132 -38.48 5.81 -0.61
C LYS A 132 -39.24 5.01 -1.68
N GLU A 133 -40.12 4.04 -1.45
CA GLU A 133 -40.86 3.38 -0.35
C GLU A 133 -41.33 2.04 -1.00
N ASP A 134 -41.45 0.86 -0.38
CA ASP A 134 -42.61 0.43 0.43
C ASP A 134 -42.44 -1.00 1.02
N SER A 135 -42.80 -1.11 2.30
CA SER A 135 -43.33 -2.23 3.11
C SER A 135 -42.96 -3.72 2.84
N LYS A 136 -42.40 -4.37 3.88
CA LYS A 136 -43.15 -5.27 4.81
C LYS A 136 -42.25 -5.74 5.97
N GLU A 137 -42.83 -5.75 7.17
CA GLU A 137 -42.25 -6.17 8.44
C GLU A 137 -41.83 -7.64 8.48
N SER A 138 -40.70 -7.92 9.11
CA SER A 138 -40.62 -8.97 10.13
C SER A 138 -39.47 -8.64 11.08
N ALA A 139 -39.83 -8.24 12.31
CA ALA A 139 -38.90 -8.21 13.41
C ALA A 139 -38.42 -9.64 13.68
N ASP A 140 -37.10 -9.85 13.78
CA ASP A 140 -36.55 -10.95 14.56
C ASP A 140 -35.09 -10.64 14.98
N THR A 141 -34.99 -10.26 16.25
CA THR A 141 -34.02 -10.75 17.24
C THR A 141 -32.52 -10.62 16.93
N ILE A 142 -31.91 -9.58 17.51
CA ILE A 142 -30.47 -9.50 17.75
C ILE A 142 -30.11 -10.56 18.79
N LEU A 143 -29.43 -11.63 18.37
CA LEU A 143 -28.73 -12.53 19.28
C LEU A 143 -27.32 -11.99 19.49
N LEU A 144 -27.12 -11.24 20.57
CA LEU A 144 -25.81 -10.96 21.14
C LEU A 144 -25.41 -12.20 21.95
N GLU A 145 -24.68 -13.12 21.34
CA GLU A 145 -23.97 -14.14 22.12
C GLU A 145 -22.67 -13.54 22.67
N GLU A 146 -22.59 -13.60 23.99
CA GLU A 146 -21.52 -13.18 24.87
C GLU A 146 -20.24 -13.96 24.56
N ILE A 147 -19.25 -13.32 23.93
CA ILE A 147 -17.87 -13.83 24.00
C ILE A 147 -17.34 -13.47 25.38
N LYS A 148 -17.44 -14.47 26.26
CA LYS A 148 -16.80 -14.51 27.56
C LYS A 148 -15.30 -14.25 27.41
N ASN A 149 -14.80 -13.46 28.35
CA ASN A 149 -13.40 -13.21 28.63
C ASN A 149 -12.53 -14.46 28.47
N ASP A 150 -11.56 -14.39 27.58
CA ASP A 150 -10.27 -15.02 27.77
C ASP A 150 -9.20 -13.95 27.49
N GLU A 151 -8.89 -13.20 28.55
CA GLU A 151 -7.62 -12.49 28.66
C GLU A 151 -6.47 -13.51 28.58
N ASN A 152 -5.34 -13.08 28.01
CA ASN A 152 -4.11 -13.83 27.75
C ASN A 152 -4.15 -14.78 26.56
N ILE A 153 -3.57 -14.34 25.44
CA ILE A 153 -2.44 -14.99 24.76
C ILE A 153 -2.01 -14.07 23.60
N TYR A 154 -0.72 -13.70 23.56
CA TYR A 154 -0.04 -12.76 22.63
C TYR A 154 0.06 -11.27 23.02
N CYS A 155 0.46 -11.00 24.26
CA CYS A 155 1.57 -10.07 24.47
C CYS A 155 2.83 -10.91 24.74
N ARG A 156 3.60 -11.25 23.70
CA ARG A 156 4.99 -11.70 23.87
C ARG A 156 5.89 -10.72 23.14
N ASN A 157 6.77 -10.14 23.96
CA ASN A 157 7.74 -9.13 23.63
C ASN A 157 8.69 -9.62 22.53
N ILE A 158 9.12 -8.68 21.70
CA ILE A 158 9.95 -8.86 20.49
C ILE A 158 11.45 -9.02 20.82
N ASP A 159 11.83 -9.17 22.09
CA ASP A 159 13.23 -9.07 22.52
C ASP A 159 13.95 -10.42 22.77
N ASP A 160 13.32 -11.57 22.54
CA ASP A 160 13.92 -12.89 22.84
C ASP A 160 14.49 -13.65 21.62
N PHE A 161 14.71 -13.00 20.46
CA PHE A 161 15.18 -13.68 19.23
C PHE A 161 16.65 -13.41 18.86
N ILE A 162 17.47 -12.86 19.74
CA ILE A 162 18.92 -12.76 19.55
C ILE A 162 19.58 -13.51 20.71
N ASP A 163 20.02 -14.75 20.47
CA ASP A 163 21.17 -15.42 21.14
C ASP A 163 21.22 -16.95 20.95
N LYS A 164 20.93 -17.48 19.75
CA LYS A 164 21.28 -18.88 19.42
C LYS A 164 21.66 -19.09 17.96
N GLU A 165 22.84 -18.63 17.56
CA GLU A 165 23.70 -19.30 16.56
C GLU A 165 25.16 -18.82 16.69
N ILE A 166 25.78 -19.08 17.85
CA ILE A 166 27.23 -19.27 17.92
C ILE A 166 27.48 -20.50 18.80
N LYS A 167 27.58 -21.67 18.16
CA LYS A 167 28.45 -22.77 18.60
C LYS A 167 28.68 -23.75 17.47
#